data_AF-K4R9J0-F1
#
_entry.id   AF-K4R9J0-F1
#
_cell.length_a   1.000
_cell.length_b   1.000
_cell.length_c   1.000
_cell.angle_alpha   90.00
_cell.angle_beta   90.00
_cell.angle_gamma   90.00
#
_symmetry.space_group_name_H-M   'P 1'
#
loop_
_entity.id
_entity.type
_entity.pdbx_description
1 polymer ?
#
loop_
_entity_poly.entity_id
_entity_poly.type
_entity_poly.pdbx_seq_one_letter_code
_entity_poly.pdbx_strand_id
1 'polypeptide(L)'
;MRSSNQHDTATTGTTLPDLLCTHTPTCPTADSPDREAAHVVAAHPEQGWSLLCNAVLLFEDTGELLPDGRIVDPHRPTGATRPLRLAATHALIGGTARSGKTGAAALLQAASLASSFSTSRSA
;
A
#
# COMPACT_ATOMS: atom_id res chain seq x y z
N MET A 1 19.50 21.49 -30.45
CA MET A 1 18.17 20.97 -30.82
C MET A 1 17.70 20.08 -29.67
N ARG A 2 16.96 20.65 -28.70
CA ARG A 2 16.32 19.89 -27.62
C ARG A 2 14.82 20.02 -27.84
N SER A 3 14.20 18.99 -28.38
CA SER A 3 12.74 18.92 -28.49
C SER A 3 12.19 18.46 -27.14
N SER A 4 11.59 19.39 -26.41
CA SER A 4 10.75 19.11 -25.25
C SER A 4 9.48 18.42 -25.73
N ASN A 5 9.25 17.17 -25.30
CA ASN A 5 7.92 16.55 -25.40
C ASN A 5 7.02 17.21 -24.37
N GLN A 6 6.36 18.29 -24.79
CA GLN A 6 5.31 18.93 -24.00
C GLN A 6 4.03 18.10 -24.19
N HIS A 7 3.70 17.29 -23.19
CA HIS A 7 2.33 16.82 -23.03
C HIS A 7 1.52 17.95 -22.40
N ASP A 8 1.20 18.95 -23.22
CA ASP A 8 0.14 19.91 -22.93
C ASP A 8 -1.20 19.25 -23.27
N THR A 9 -1.85 18.63 -22.28
CA THR A 9 -3.28 18.30 -22.39
C THR A 9 -3.99 18.75 -21.13
N ALA A 10 -4.60 19.92 -21.22
CA ALA A 10 -5.51 20.45 -20.23
C ALA A 10 -6.71 19.50 -20.03
N THR A 11 -7.00 19.26 -18.75
CA THR A 11 -8.27 18.83 -18.15
C THR A 11 -9.48 18.80 -19.11
N THR A 12 -9.80 17.62 -19.63
CA THR A 12 -11.13 17.29 -20.14
C THR A 12 -11.46 15.89 -19.63
N GLY A 13 -12.03 15.81 -18.43
CA GLY A 13 -12.56 14.58 -17.82
C GLY A 13 -13.85 14.12 -18.48
N THR A 14 -13.91 14.13 -19.81
CA THR A 14 -14.95 13.46 -20.59
C THR A 14 -14.24 12.47 -21.48
N THR A 15 -13.65 11.48 -20.81
CA THR A 15 -13.02 10.33 -21.44
C THR A 15 -14.15 9.58 -22.17
N LEU A 16 -13.93 9.30 -23.44
CA LEU A 16 -14.85 8.57 -24.33
C LEU A 16 -15.47 7.24 -23.81
N PRO A 17 -14.98 6.53 -22.76
CA PRO A 17 -15.60 5.30 -22.24
C PRO A 17 -16.92 5.49 -21.49
N ASP A 18 -17.05 6.54 -20.67
CA ASP A 18 -18.29 6.78 -19.89
C ASP A 18 -19.48 7.04 -20.81
N LEU A 19 -19.23 7.62 -21.99
CA LEU A 19 -20.24 7.87 -23.02
C LEU A 19 -20.69 6.60 -23.76
N LEU A 20 -19.95 5.50 -23.65
CA LEU A 20 -20.33 4.19 -24.21
C LEU A 20 -21.19 3.38 -23.23
N CYS A 21 -21.41 3.88 -22.02
CA CYS A 21 -22.33 3.26 -21.09
C CYS A 21 -23.77 3.37 -21.62
N THR A 22 -24.30 2.26 -22.16
CA THR A 22 -25.69 2.17 -22.65
C THR A 22 -26.72 1.85 -21.56
N HIS A 23 -26.32 1.83 -20.28
CA HIS A 23 -27.19 1.47 -19.17
C HIS A 23 -28.20 2.57 -18.85
N THR A 24 -29.40 2.16 -18.43
CA THR A 24 -30.46 3.05 -17.92
C THR A 24 -30.91 2.54 -16.54
N PRO A 25 -30.78 3.34 -15.46
CA PRO A 25 -30.21 4.69 -15.42
C PRO A 25 -28.71 4.71 -15.80
N THR A 26 -28.23 5.89 -16.21
CA THR A 26 -26.81 6.07 -16.56
C THR A 26 -25.92 5.75 -15.36
N CYS A 27 -24.83 5.04 -15.60
CA CYS A 27 -23.87 4.70 -14.56
C CYS A 27 -23.11 5.94 -14.06
N PRO A 28 -22.63 5.89 -12.80
CA PRO A 28 -21.76 6.94 -12.28
C PRO A 28 -20.43 6.96 -13.03
N THR A 29 -19.89 8.17 -13.20
CA THR A 29 -18.66 8.43 -13.94
C THR A 29 -17.41 7.89 -13.25
N ALA A 30 -16.36 7.74 -14.06
CA ALA A 30 -14.94 7.58 -13.72
C ALA A 30 -14.36 8.43 -12.58
N ASP A 31 -15.02 9.51 -12.17
CA ASP A 31 -14.56 10.43 -11.11
C ASP A 31 -15.53 10.53 -9.93
N SER A 32 -16.69 9.86 -9.99
CA SER A 32 -17.72 9.91 -8.94
C SER A 32 -17.30 9.12 -7.69
N PRO A 33 -17.59 9.59 -6.45
CA PRO A 33 -17.38 8.75 -5.25
C PRO A 33 -18.11 7.41 -5.33
N ASP A 34 -19.21 7.33 -6.05
CA ASP A 34 -20.03 6.12 -6.21
C ASP A 34 -19.62 5.29 -7.45
N ARG A 35 -18.41 5.49 -7.99
CA ARG A 35 -17.90 4.84 -9.22
C ARG A 35 -18.04 3.32 -9.24
N GLU A 36 -17.94 2.66 -8.09
CA GLU A 36 -18.06 1.20 -7.94
C GLU A 36 -19.47 0.68 -8.22
N ALA A 37 -20.48 1.56 -8.23
CA ALA A 37 -21.87 1.20 -8.55
C ALA A 37 -22.13 1.06 -10.06
N ALA A 38 -21.12 1.28 -10.92
CA ALA A 38 -21.21 1.02 -12.35
C ALA A 38 -21.33 -0.49 -12.64
N HIS A 39 -21.87 -0.84 -13.80
CA HIS A 39 -22.11 -2.24 -14.16
C HIS A 39 -20.81 -2.95 -14.56
N VAL A 40 -20.63 -4.19 -14.10
CA VAL A 40 -19.55 -5.07 -14.53
C VAL A 40 -19.75 -5.48 -16.00
N VAL A 41 -18.73 -5.26 -16.83
CA VAL A 41 -18.72 -5.66 -18.26
C VAL A 41 -17.75 -6.81 -18.54
N ALA A 42 -16.78 -7.03 -17.65
CA ALA A 42 -15.96 -8.24 -17.64
C ALA A 42 -15.58 -8.60 -16.20
N ALA A 43 -15.70 -9.87 -15.83
CA ALA A 43 -15.30 -10.37 -14.52
C ALA A 43 -14.23 -11.44 -14.69
N HIS A 44 -13.15 -11.32 -13.92
CA HIS A 44 -12.04 -12.28 -13.88
C HIS A 44 -11.72 -12.63 -12.42
N PRO A 45 -12.60 -13.38 -11.74
CA PRO A 45 -12.42 -13.75 -10.34
C PRO A 45 -11.15 -14.57 -10.13
N GLU A 46 -10.70 -15.34 -11.14
CA GLU A 46 -9.45 -16.10 -11.08
C GLU A 46 -8.20 -15.21 -11.00
N GLN A 47 -8.33 -13.93 -11.39
CA GLN A 47 -7.28 -12.93 -11.35
C GLN A 47 -7.55 -11.82 -10.32
N GLY A 48 -8.69 -11.87 -9.64
CA GLY A 48 -9.07 -10.94 -8.58
C GLY A 48 -9.53 -9.57 -9.04
N TRP A 49 -10.10 -9.43 -10.25
CA TRP A 49 -10.58 -8.14 -10.75
C TRP A 49 -11.86 -8.21 -11.59
N SER A 50 -12.54 -7.08 -11.70
CA SER A 50 -13.69 -6.84 -12.57
C SER A 50 -13.54 -5.49 -13.28
N LEU A 51 -13.81 -5.45 -14.58
CA LEU A 51 -13.88 -4.23 -15.36
C LEU A 51 -15.32 -3.71 -15.35
N LEU A 52 -15.49 -2.45 -14.95
CA LEU A 52 -16.75 -1.74 -14.95
C LEU A 52 -16.95 -0.96 -16.26
N CYS A 53 -18.21 -0.66 -16.61
CA CYS A 53 -18.56 0.04 -17.85
C CYS A 53 -18.04 1.49 -17.92
N ASN A 54 -17.72 2.09 -16.77
CA ASN A 54 -17.04 3.38 -16.65
C ASN A 54 -15.50 3.27 -16.75
N ALA A 55 -15.00 2.10 -17.18
CA ALA A 55 -13.58 1.77 -17.32
C ALA A 55 -12.78 1.72 -16.01
N VAL A 56 -13.45 1.65 -14.85
CA VAL A 56 -12.79 1.34 -13.58
C VAL A 56 -12.47 -0.15 -13.53
N LEU A 57 -11.23 -0.46 -13.14
CA LEU A 57 -10.81 -1.80 -12.75
C LEU A 57 -11.00 -1.94 -11.23
N LEU A 58 -12.01 -2.69 -10.82
CA LEU A 58 -12.32 -2.98 -9.42
C LEU A 58 -11.61 -4.29 -9.02
N PHE A 59 -10.81 -4.24 -7.96
CA PHE A 59 -10.13 -5.39 -7.38
C PHE A 59 -10.97 -6.02 -6.26
N GLU A 60 -10.76 -7.31 -5.99
CA GLU A 60 -11.48 -8.04 -4.93
C GLU A 60 -11.26 -7.48 -3.52
N ASP A 61 -10.16 -6.76 -3.29
CA ASP A 61 -9.86 -6.09 -2.03
C ASP A 61 -10.52 -4.70 -1.91
N THR A 62 -11.42 -4.33 -2.82
CA THR A 62 -12.01 -2.97 -2.93
C THR A 62 -11.00 -1.91 -3.38
N GLY A 63 -9.80 -2.29 -3.82
CA GLY A 63 -8.93 -1.38 -4.54
C GLY A 63 -9.49 -1.04 -5.91
N GLU A 64 -9.15 0.13 -6.45
CA GLU A 64 -9.61 0.55 -7.77
C GLU A 64 -8.47 1.15 -8.60
N LEU A 65 -8.46 0.86 -9.89
CA LEU A 65 -7.63 1.55 -10.88
C LEU A 65 -8.55 2.36 -11.82
N LEU A 66 -8.41 3.67 -11.75
CA LEU A 66 -9.18 4.62 -12.56
C LEU A 66 -8.67 4.69 -14.01
N PRO A 67 -9.50 5.18 -14.95
CA PRO A 67 -9.13 5.26 -16.37
C PRO A 67 -7.91 6.16 -16.65
N ASP A 68 -7.60 7.08 -15.75
CA ASP A 68 -6.43 7.97 -15.83
C ASP A 68 -5.17 7.36 -15.19
N GLY A 69 -5.25 6.12 -14.70
CA GLY A 69 -4.17 5.41 -14.05
C GLY A 69 -3.99 5.73 -12.57
N ARG A 70 -4.86 6.54 -11.96
CA ARG A 70 -4.85 6.73 -10.50
C ARG A 70 -5.29 5.45 -9.80
N ILE A 71 -4.59 5.12 -8.72
CA ILE A 71 -4.93 4.00 -7.83
C ILE A 71 -5.70 4.56 -6.63
N VAL A 72 -6.83 3.96 -6.32
CA VAL A 72 -7.58 4.15 -5.07
C VAL A 72 -7.29 2.95 -4.18
N ASP A 73 -6.76 3.23 -2.99
CA ASP A 73 -6.42 2.18 -2.04
C ASP A 73 -7.67 1.44 -1.54
N PRO A 74 -7.57 0.12 -1.29
CA PRO A 74 -8.60 -0.69 -0.65
C PRO A 74 -9.28 0.00 0.54
N HIS A 75 -10.61 -0.05 0.59
CA HIS A 75 -11.42 0.37 1.74
C HIS A 75 -11.33 -0.63 2.91
N ARG A 76 -10.12 -0.91 3.36
CA ARG A 76 -9.85 -1.52 4.65
C ARG A 76 -10.00 -0.44 5.72
N PRO A 77 -10.83 -0.60 6.77
CA PRO A 77 -10.55 0.10 8.01
C PRO A 77 -9.15 -0.35 8.40
N THR A 78 -8.15 0.53 8.25
CA THR A 78 -6.81 0.31 8.80
C THR A 78 -7.05 0.13 10.28
N GLY A 79 -7.23 -1.12 10.70
CA GLY A 79 -7.47 -1.48 12.07
C GLY A 79 -6.40 -0.73 12.83
N ALA A 80 -6.84 0.20 13.69
CA ALA A 80 -5.99 0.82 14.66
C ALA A 80 -5.06 -0.30 15.10
N THR A 81 -3.75 -0.13 14.88
CA THR A 81 -2.78 -0.97 15.55
C THR A 81 -3.07 -0.75 17.02
N ARG A 82 -4.02 -1.50 17.59
CA ARG A 82 -4.09 -1.76 19.01
C ARG A 82 -2.73 -2.38 19.21
N PRO A 83 -1.79 -1.69 19.88
CA PRO A 83 -0.58 -2.37 20.26
C PRO A 83 -1.10 -3.61 20.98
N LEU A 84 -0.77 -4.80 20.46
CA LEU A 84 -0.84 -5.99 21.27
C LEU A 84 0.09 -5.64 22.44
N ARG A 85 -0.51 -5.14 23.53
CA ARG A 85 0.14 -5.09 24.82
C ARG A 85 0.34 -6.55 25.14
N LEU A 86 1.50 -7.06 24.74
CA LEU A 86 2.04 -8.27 25.32
C LEU A 86 2.18 -7.92 26.79
N ALA A 87 1.16 -8.26 27.58
CA ALA A 87 1.30 -8.29 29.01
C ALA A 87 2.37 -9.34 29.27
N ALA A 88 3.61 -8.89 29.40
CA ALA A 88 4.66 -9.69 29.99
C ALA A 88 4.29 -9.88 31.47
N THR A 89 3.32 -10.75 31.73
CA THR A 89 3.28 -11.44 33.01
C THR A 89 4.50 -12.34 33.01
N HIS A 90 5.56 -11.89 33.69
CA HIS A 90 6.74 -12.70 33.96
C HIS A 90 6.28 -14.06 34.50
N ALA A 91 6.32 -15.08 33.65
CA ALA A 91 6.32 -16.44 34.10
C ALA A 91 7.64 -16.66 34.82
N LEU A 92 7.60 -16.62 36.15
CA LEU A 92 8.70 -17.02 37.00
C LEU A 92 8.92 -18.53 36.82
N ILE A 93 9.79 -18.91 35.88
CA ILE A 93 10.38 -20.24 35.88
C ILE A 93 11.53 -20.20 36.88
N GLY A 94 11.24 -20.67 38.10
CA GLY A 94 12.28 -21.00 39.08
C GLY A 94 13.16 -22.13 38.53
N GLY A 95 14.39 -21.80 38.12
CA GLY A 95 15.44 -22.76 37.83
C GLY A 95 16.46 -22.76 38.98
N THR A 96 16.63 -23.90 39.65
CA THR A 96 17.58 -24.06 40.76
C THR A 96 19.03 -24.10 40.25
N ALA A 97 19.93 -23.61 41.10
CA ALA A 97 21.35 -23.49 40.83
C ALA A 97 22.03 -24.86 40.62
N ARG A 98 22.39 -25.16 39.38
CA ARG A 98 23.57 -25.97 39.04
C ARG A 98 24.04 -25.66 37.61
N SER A 99 24.49 -24.42 37.42
CA SER A 99 25.20 -23.99 36.21
C SER A 99 26.55 -24.72 36.11
N GLY A 100 26.55 -25.89 35.48
CA GLY A 100 27.75 -26.53 34.94
C GLY A 100 28.28 -25.78 33.71
N LYS A 101 28.63 -24.50 33.88
CA LYS A 101 29.33 -23.71 32.85
C LYS A 101 30.59 -23.12 33.48
N THR A 102 31.50 -24.02 33.79
CA THR A 102 32.90 -23.68 34.02
C THR A 102 33.59 -23.59 32.66
N GLY A 103 34.02 -22.38 32.32
CA GLY A 103 35.28 -22.11 31.63
C GLY A 103 35.54 -22.72 30.26
N ALA A 104 35.45 -21.88 29.23
CA ALA A 104 36.52 -21.79 28.24
C ALA A 104 36.60 -20.35 27.74
N ALA A 105 37.58 -19.63 28.28
CA ALA A 105 38.05 -18.37 27.72
C ALA A 105 38.70 -18.64 26.36
N ALA A 106 38.31 -17.90 25.33
CA ALA A 106 39.09 -17.76 24.11
C ALA A 106 39.13 -16.27 23.75
N LEU A 107 40.27 -15.67 24.05
CA LEU A 107 40.72 -14.38 23.54
C LEU A 107 40.73 -14.40 22.00
N LEU A 108 40.27 -13.33 21.38
CA LEU A 108 41.05 -12.56 20.40
C LEU A 108 40.43 -11.17 20.20
N GLN A 109 41.31 -10.19 20.08
CA GLN A 109 41.08 -8.76 20.18
C GLN A 109 41.00 -8.11 18.79
N ALA A 110 40.31 -6.95 18.75
CA ALA A 110 40.63 -5.75 17.97
C ALA A 110 39.97 -5.49 16.60
N ALA A 111 39.90 -4.18 16.33
CA ALA A 111 39.51 -3.43 15.12
C ALA A 111 37.99 -3.22 14.94
N SER A 112 37.45 -2.04 14.64
CA SER A 112 38.06 -0.80 14.14
C SER A 112 37.15 0.42 14.37
N LEU A 113 37.79 1.57 14.29
CA LEU A 113 37.33 2.94 14.52
C LEU A 113 36.31 3.46 13.50
N ALA A 114 35.67 4.57 13.89
CA ALA A 114 35.06 5.61 13.05
C ALA A 114 33.69 5.24 12.42
N SER A 115 32.65 6.06 12.50
CA SER A 115 32.67 7.50 12.22
C SER A 115 31.48 8.20 12.88
N SER A 116 31.75 9.13 13.78
CA SER A 116 30.82 10.23 14.05
C SER A 116 30.99 11.23 12.90
N PHE A 117 29.95 11.42 12.08
CA PHE A 117 29.86 12.59 11.22
C PHE A 117 28.68 13.45 11.65
N SER A 118 29.07 14.64 12.08
CA SER A 118 28.26 15.81 12.37
C SER A 118 27.38 16.21 11.18
N THR A 119 26.16 16.67 11.44
CA THR A 119 25.55 17.72 10.62
C THR A 119 24.83 18.67 11.55
N SER A 120 25.57 19.69 11.97
CA SER A 120 25.02 21.00 12.33
C SER A 120 24.86 21.83 11.05
N ARG A 121 23.67 22.39 10.82
CA ARG A 121 23.43 23.60 9.99
C ARG A 121 22.04 24.13 10.37
N SER A 122 21.95 25.10 11.27
CA SER A 122 21.93 26.55 11.00
C SER A 122 20.69 27.03 10.25
N ALA A 123 19.80 27.73 10.97
CA ALA A 123 19.35 29.09 10.66
C ALA A 123 18.91 29.74 11.98
#